data_AF-A0A962UJJ2-F1
#
_entry.id   AF-A0A962UJJ2-F1
#
_cell.length_a   1.000
_cell.length_b   1.000
_cell.length_c   1.000
_cell.angle_alpha   90.00
_cell.angle_beta   90.00
_cell.angle_gamma   90.00
#
_symmetry.space_group_name_H-M   'P 1'
#
loop_
_entity.id
_entity.type
_entity.pdbx_description
1 polymer ?
#
loop_
_entity_poly.entity_id
_entity_poly.type
_entity_poly.pdbx_seq_one_letter_code
_entity_poly.pdbx_strand_id
1 'polypeptide(L)'
;MEVSGVERFHRRLDGEILADLWSITHSELNSAGAPGEFPAGSNAYPDMPTRPIEVNGRSVLTDSEGYLVDPAEWSDGFAKAQAQHEGLTLDVEHWAVIRYLRQHYSNHGHQARVRDMIRHFRDIWGPEKGSSRYLNKIFPRGGPQKQGNRVAGLLRTKGEH
;
A
#
# COMPACT_ATOMS: atom_id res chain seq x y z
N MET A 1 46.39 7.38 24.09
CA MET A 1 46.16 7.70 22.67
C MET A 1 45.43 6.51 22.09
N GLU A 2 44.10 6.50 22.22
CA GLU A 2 43.26 5.36 21.83
C GLU A 2 42.81 5.56 20.38
N VAL A 3 43.16 4.61 19.51
CA VAL A 3 42.50 4.46 18.21
C VAL A 3 42.33 2.96 17.96
N SER A 4 41.12 2.46 18.16
CA SER A 4 40.62 1.14 17.71
C SER A 4 39.10 1.15 17.93
N GLY A 5 38.24 0.73 17.01
CA GLY A 5 38.42 0.25 15.66
C GLY A 5 37.15 0.54 14.85
N VAL A 6 37.29 0.49 13.53
CA VAL A 6 36.18 0.51 12.59
C VAL A 6 36.36 -0.71 11.70
N GLU A 7 35.81 -1.83 12.13
CA GLU A 7 35.64 -3.00 11.26
C GLU A 7 34.38 -2.77 10.42
N ARG A 8 34.59 -2.32 9.18
CA ARG A 8 33.54 -2.33 8.15
C ARG A 8 33.41 -3.77 7.65
N PHE A 9 32.37 -4.46 8.09
CA PHE A 9 31.98 -5.74 7.50
C PHE A 9 31.58 -5.53 6.04
N HIS A 10 32.47 -5.99 5.16
CA HIS A 10 32.17 -6.28 3.78
C HIS A 10 31.42 -7.62 3.75
N ARG A 11 30.11 -7.61 3.47
CA ARG A 11 29.43 -8.85 3.06
C ARG A 11 28.79 -8.62 1.70
N ARG A 12 29.23 -9.47 0.78
CA ARG A 12 28.90 -9.56 -0.63
C ARG A 12 27.39 -9.71 -0.82
N LEU A 13 26.90 -9.03 -1.85
CA LEU A 13 25.62 -9.26 -2.49
C LEU A 13 25.76 -10.51 -3.34
N ASP A 14 25.33 -11.66 -2.82
CA ASP A 14 25.00 -12.80 -3.66
C ASP A 14 23.49 -12.76 -3.88
N GLY A 15 23.12 -12.53 -5.14
CA GLY A 15 21.75 -12.38 -5.57
C GLY A 15 20.97 -13.66 -5.39
N GLU A 16 19.88 -13.55 -4.66
CA GLU A 16 18.64 -14.32 -4.80
C GLU A 16 17.63 -13.61 -3.89
N ILE A 17 16.81 -12.71 -4.47
CA ILE A 17 15.60 -12.28 -3.77
C ILE A 17 14.69 -13.50 -3.80
N LEU A 18 14.70 -14.26 -2.72
CA LEU A 18 13.79 -15.38 -2.50
C LEU A 18 12.36 -14.84 -2.64
N ALA A 19 11.65 -15.37 -3.63
CA ALA A 19 10.21 -15.18 -3.82
C ALA A 19 9.38 -15.77 -2.66
N ASP A 20 10.04 -16.34 -1.63
CA ASP A 20 9.44 -17.04 -0.50
C ASP A 20 9.10 -16.18 0.71
N LEU A 21 9.37 -14.87 0.70
CA LEU A 21 8.93 -13.96 1.78
C LEU A 21 7.41 -13.73 1.81
N TRP A 22 6.66 -14.27 0.85
CA TRP A 22 5.18 -14.22 0.81
C TRP A 22 4.53 -15.61 0.75
N SER A 23 5.26 -16.70 1.01
CA SER A 23 4.71 -18.08 1.06
C SER A 23 4.09 -18.46 2.42
N ILE A 24 3.66 -17.48 3.22
CA ILE A 24 2.87 -17.74 4.43
C ILE A 24 1.52 -17.05 4.27
N THR A 25 0.59 -17.74 3.62
CA THR A 25 -0.84 -17.88 3.97
C THR A 25 -1.62 -18.49 2.80
N HIS A 26 -1.43 -19.80 2.56
CA HIS A 26 -2.62 -20.64 2.67
C HIS A 26 -2.89 -20.74 4.18
N SER A 27 -3.68 -19.80 4.70
CA SER A 27 -4.31 -19.97 6.00
C SER A 27 -5.79 -19.83 5.76
N GLU A 28 -6.45 -20.94 5.96
CA GLU A 28 -7.88 -21.13 5.89
C GLU A 28 -8.63 -20.04 6.66
N LEU A 29 -9.79 -19.69 6.11
CA LEU A 29 -10.86 -18.92 6.73
C LEU A 29 -11.07 -19.35 8.19
N ASN A 30 -10.56 -18.56 9.13
CA ASN A 30 -11.06 -18.56 10.50
C ASN A 30 -11.53 -17.15 10.83
N SER A 31 -12.83 -16.97 10.65
CA SER A 31 -13.62 -15.83 11.06
C SER A 31 -13.50 -15.64 12.58
N ALA A 32 -12.66 -14.71 13.02
CA ALA A 32 -12.69 -14.17 14.36
C ALA A 32 -12.73 -12.65 14.24
N GLY A 33 -13.93 -12.08 14.32
CA GLY A 33 -14.17 -10.64 14.24
C GLY A 33 -13.27 -9.88 15.21
N ALA A 34 -12.42 -9.00 14.67
CA ALA A 34 -11.32 -8.33 15.37
C ALA A 34 -10.86 -7.09 14.57
N PRO A 35 -10.21 -6.09 15.19
CA PRO A 35 -10.32 -4.68 14.79
C PRO A 35 -9.67 -4.34 13.44
N GLY A 36 -10.46 -3.69 12.56
CA GLY A 36 -9.97 -3.06 11.32
C GLY A 36 -10.61 -3.57 10.02
N GLU A 37 -11.73 -4.29 10.06
CA GLU A 37 -12.47 -4.64 8.84
C GLU A 37 -12.69 -3.40 7.95
N PHE A 38 -12.48 -3.58 6.64
CA PHE A 38 -12.81 -2.53 5.68
C PHE A 38 -14.29 -2.18 5.84
N PRO A 39 -14.64 -0.89 5.98
CA PRO A 39 -16.03 -0.52 6.15
C PRO A 39 -16.81 -1.04 4.96
N ALA A 40 -17.83 -1.85 5.24
CA ALA A 40 -18.71 -2.38 4.22
C ALA A 40 -19.72 -1.30 3.82
N GLY A 41 -19.88 -1.10 2.51
CA GLY A 41 -20.88 -0.20 1.95
C GLY A 41 -20.31 1.11 1.41
N SER A 42 -21.12 1.72 0.56
CA SER A 42 -20.78 2.96 -0.14
C SER A 42 -20.59 4.14 0.82
N ASN A 43 -19.49 4.85 0.65
CA ASN A 43 -19.21 6.12 1.31
C ASN A 43 -19.73 7.33 0.51
N ALA A 44 -20.56 7.10 -0.50
CA ALA A 44 -21.13 8.16 -1.32
C ALA A 44 -22.12 9.03 -0.51
N TYR A 45 -22.01 10.34 -0.69
CA TYR A 45 -23.00 11.32 -0.20
C TYR A 45 -23.73 11.96 -1.39
N PRO A 46 -24.92 12.57 -1.17
CA PRO A 46 -25.64 13.27 -2.22
C PRO A 46 -24.73 14.29 -2.93
N ASP A 47 -24.75 14.29 -4.26
CA ASP A 47 -23.93 15.14 -5.14
C ASP A 47 -22.43 14.86 -5.14
N MET A 48 -21.96 13.75 -4.55
CA MET A 48 -20.57 13.33 -4.65
C MET A 48 -20.21 12.99 -6.10
N PRO A 49 -19.24 13.69 -6.72
CA PRO A 49 -18.80 13.33 -8.06
C PRO A 49 -18.07 11.98 -8.00
N THR A 50 -18.60 11.01 -8.74
CA THR A 50 -18.00 9.68 -8.86
C THR A 50 -17.48 9.44 -10.28
N ARG A 51 -16.54 8.51 -10.41
CA ARG A 51 -15.98 8.05 -11.67
C ARG A 51 -15.99 6.53 -11.70
N PRO A 52 -16.53 5.93 -12.77
CA PRO A 52 -16.46 4.48 -12.94
C PRO A 52 -15.06 4.05 -13.40
N ILE A 53 -14.63 2.89 -12.91
CA ILE A 53 -13.43 2.17 -13.33
C ILE A 53 -13.84 0.75 -13.70
N GLU A 54 -13.48 0.33 -14.92
CA GLU A 54 -13.78 -1.00 -15.40
C GLU A 54 -12.78 -2.03 -14.83
N VAL A 55 -13.31 -2.99 -14.08
CA VAL A 55 -12.57 -4.04 -13.41
C VAL A 55 -13.20 -5.39 -13.74
N ASN A 56 -12.51 -6.21 -14.54
CA ASN A 56 -12.99 -7.54 -14.95
C ASN A 56 -14.41 -7.55 -15.55
N GLY A 57 -14.76 -6.52 -16.33
CA GLY A 57 -16.09 -6.37 -16.94
C GLY A 57 -17.18 -5.90 -15.98
N ARG A 58 -16.81 -5.38 -14.81
CA ARG A 58 -17.71 -4.72 -13.85
C ARG A 58 -17.23 -3.31 -13.59
N SER A 59 -18.19 -2.40 -13.43
CA SER A 59 -17.90 -1.01 -13.10
C SER A 59 -17.81 -0.83 -11.58
N VAL A 60 -16.66 -0.33 -11.12
CA VAL A 60 -16.38 -0.01 -9.71
C VAL A 60 -16.27 1.51 -9.57
N LEU A 61 -16.82 2.11 -8.53
CA LEU A 61 -16.86 3.57 -8.39
C LEU A 61 -15.73 4.13 -7.53
N THR A 62 -15.06 5.17 -8.01
CA THR A 62 -14.20 6.03 -7.20
C THR A 62 -14.78 7.44 -7.08
N ASP A 63 -14.28 8.20 -6.13
CA ASP A 63 -14.52 9.64 -6.07
C ASP A 63 -13.71 10.40 -7.14
N SER A 64 -13.82 11.73 -7.14
CA SER A 64 -13.10 12.60 -8.08
C SER A 64 -11.58 12.62 -7.88
N GLU A 65 -11.08 12.20 -6.71
CA GLU A 65 -9.67 12.09 -6.38
C GLU A 65 -9.11 10.67 -6.61
N GLY A 66 -9.96 9.68 -6.84
CA GLY A 66 -9.60 8.28 -7.08
C GLY A 66 -9.65 7.39 -5.82
N TYR A 67 -10.32 7.81 -4.75
CA TYR A 67 -10.61 6.95 -3.61
C TYR A 67 -11.82 6.08 -3.89
N LEU A 68 -11.71 4.80 -3.56
CA LEU A 68 -12.78 3.83 -3.76
C LEU A 68 -14.02 4.22 -2.94
N VAL A 69 -15.20 4.22 -3.59
CA VAL A 69 -16.46 4.59 -2.92
C VAL A 69 -16.89 3.50 -1.95
N ASP A 70 -16.85 2.23 -2.37
CA ASP A 70 -17.10 1.08 -1.53
C ASP A 70 -15.81 0.25 -1.37
N PRO A 71 -15.12 0.32 -0.22
CA PRO A 71 -13.90 -0.43 0.03
C PRO A 71 -14.01 -1.95 -0.12
N ALA A 72 -15.22 -2.51 -0.02
CA ALA A 72 -15.47 -3.93 -0.24
C ALA A 72 -15.32 -4.35 -1.72
N GLU A 73 -15.38 -3.39 -2.65
CA GLU A 73 -15.16 -3.64 -4.09
C GLU A 73 -13.68 -3.71 -4.48
N TRP A 74 -12.76 -3.52 -3.51
CA TRP A 74 -11.34 -3.60 -3.80
C TRP A 74 -10.94 -5.00 -4.25
N SER A 75 -10.11 -5.06 -5.28
CA SER A 75 -9.48 -6.28 -5.78
C SER A 75 -8.12 -5.93 -6.41
N ASP A 76 -7.30 -6.95 -6.66
CA ASP A 76 -6.07 -6.76 -7.44
C ASP A 76 -6.35 -6.19 -8.84
N GLY A 77 -7.52 -6.50 -9.41
CA GLY A 77 -7.98 -5.92 -10.68
C GLY A 77 -8.24 -4.42 -10.56
N PHE A 78 -8.92 -4.00 -9.50
CA PHE A 78 -9.11 -2.57 -9.20
C PHE A 78 -7.77 -1.86 -9.03
N ALA A 79 -6.86 -2.42 -8.22
CA ALA A 79 -5.55 -1.79 -7.98
C ALA A 79 -4.78 -1.56 -9.29
N LYS A 80 -4.80 -2.54 -10.20
CA LYS A 80 -4.18 -2.39 -11.54
C LYS A 80 -4.86 -1.32 -12.38
N ALA A 81 -6.20 -1.34 -12.46
CA ALA A 81 -6.96 -0.37 -13.24
C ALA A 81 -6.76 1.06 -12.71
N GLN A 82 -6.89 1.27 -11.40
CA GLN A 82 -6.64 2.55 -10.74
C GLN A 82 -5.21 3.04 -10.98
N ALA A 83 -4.21 2.16 -10.83
CA ALA A 83 -2.81 2.53 -11.09
C ALA A 83 -2.60 2.97 -12.54
N GLN A 84 -3.18 2.25 -13.51
CA GLN A 84 -3.13 2.63 -14.92
C GLN A 84 -3.78 4.00 -15.17
N HIS A 85 -4.96 4.26 -14.60
CA HIS A 85 -5.60 5.58 -14.65
C HIS A 85 -4.73 6.68 -14.05
N GLU A 86 -3.90 6.35 -13.06
CA GLU A 86 -2.95 7.28 -12.45
C GLU A 86 -1.59 7.38 -13.15
N GLY A 87 -1.38 6.65 -14.26
CA GLY A 87 -0.10 6.60 -14.98
C GLY A 87 0.99 5.83 -14.22
N LEU A 88 0.59 4.90 -13.35
CA LEU A 88 1.46 4.08 -12.53
C LEU A 88 1.45 2.62 -13.00
N THR A 89 2.64 2.04 -13.20
CA THR A 89 2.78 0.59 -13.43
C THR A 89 3.14 -0.10 -12.13
N LEU A 90 2.34 -1.07 -11.72
CA LEU A 90 2.56 -1.80 -10.46
C LEU A 90 3.57 -2.92 -10.65
N ASP A 91 4.77 -2.72 -10.09
CA ASP A 91 5.77 -3.78 -9.91
C ASP A 91 5.69 -4.40 -8.50
N VAL A 92 6.65 -5.30 -8.21
CA VAL A 92 6.76 -6.03 -6.95
C VAL A 92 6.81 -5.09 -5.73
N GLU A 93 7.52 -3.96 -5.84
CA GLU A 93 7.68 -3.03 -4.73
C GLU A 93 6.38 -2.24 -4.48
N HIS A 94 5.67 -1.87 -5.54
CA HIS A 94 4.35 -1.24 -5.39
C HIS A 94 3.37 -2.20 -4.72
N TRP A 95 3.35 -3.48 -5.14
CA TRP A 95 2.49 -4.49 -4.54
C TRP A 95 2.79 -4.72 -3.06
N ALA A 96 4.06 -4.72 -2.67
CA ALA A 96 4.46 -4.83 -1.29
C ALA A 96 3.94 -3.65 -0.44
N VAL A 97 4.02 -2.41 -0.94
CA VAL A 97 3.43 -1.24 -0.25
C VAL A 97 1.91 -1.35 -0.17
N ILE A 98 1.23 -1.70 -1.25
CA ILE A 98 -0.24 -1.86 -1.29
C ILE A 98 -0.69 -2.88 -0.25
N ARG A 99 -0.06 -4.07 -0.22
CA ARG A 99 -0.38 -5.12 0.74
C ARG A 99 -0.09 -4.69 2.18
N TYR A 100 1.05 -4.04 2.42
CA TYR A 100 1.38 -3.49 3.73
C TYR A 100 0.32 -2.50 4.22
N LEU A 101 -0.11 -1.56 3.37
CA LEU A 101 -1.13 -0.56 3.72
C LEU A 101 -2.46 -1.23 4.08
N ARG A 102 -2.90 -2.21 3.29
CA ARG A 102 -4.14 -2.97 3.56
C ARG A 102 -4.05 -3.77 4.84
N GLN A 103 -2.94 -4.47 5.08
CA GLN A 103 -2.72 -5.22 6.31
C GLN A 103 -2.66 -4.31 7.53
N HIS A 104 -1.96 -3.17 7.42
CA HIS A 104 -1.87 -2.21 8.51
C HIS A 104 -3.26 -1.67 8.88
N TYR A 105 -4.08 -1.28 7.89
CA TYR A 105 -5.45 -0.86 8.15
C TYR A 105 -6.26 -1.98 8.80
N SER A 106 -6.18 -3.19 8.25
CA SER A 106 -6.86 -4.37 8.79
C SER A 106 -6.50 -4.71 10.23
N ASN A 107 -5.30 -4.33 10.69
CA ASN A 107 -4.83 -4.64 12.05
C ASN A 107 -5.06 -3.49 13.05
N HIS A 108 -5.09 -2.25 12.58
CA HIS A 108 -5.09 -1.07 13.45
C HIS A 108 -6.33 -0.18 13.30
N GLY A 109 -7.14 -0.41 12.26
CA GLY A 109 -8.32 0.42 11.94
C GLY A 109 -8.00 1.81 11.41
N HIS A 110 -6.72 2.11 11.11
CA HIS A 110 -6.31 3.38 10.54
C HIS A 110 -5.16 3.21 9.55
N GLN A 111 -5.01 4.19 8.64
CA GLN A 111 -3.94 4.19 7.65
C GLN A 111 -2.55 4.27 8.33
N ALA A 112 -1.56 3.60 7.73
CA ALA A 112 -0.17 3.67 8.18
C ALA A 112 0.39 5.08 7.96
N ARG A 113 1.30 5.57 8.80
CA ARG A 113 2.00 6.85 8.56
C ARG A 113 3.25 6.61 7.71
N VAL A 114 3.77 7.67 7.07
CA VAL A 114 5.00 7.59 6.25
C VAL A 114 6.17 7.01 7.03
N ARG A 115 6.33 7.42 8.29
CA ARG A 115 7.39 6.92 9.15
C ARG A 115 7.30 5.41 9.39
N ASP A 116 6.08 4.88 9.50
CA ASP A 116 5.86 3.46 9.74
C ASP A 116 6.20 2.64 8.49
N MET A 117 5.81 3.13 7.31
CA MET A 117 6.23 2.57 6.02
C MET A 117 7.76 2.57 5.86
N ILE A 118 8.42 3.70 6.15
CA ILE A 118 9.89 3.81 6.05
C ILE A 118 10.57 2.80 6.97
N ARG A 119 10.09 2.67 8.22
CA ARG A 119 10.64 1.70 9.17
C ARG A 119 10.48 0.28 8.64
N HIS A 120 9.27 -0.10 8.25
CA HIS A 120 8.96 -1.44 7.75
C HIS A 120 9.80 -1.80 6.51
N PHE A 121 9.83 -0.93 5.49
CA PHE A 121 10.54 -1.20 4.25
C PHE A 121 12.06 -1.03 4.36
N ARG A 122 12.57 -0.36 5.41
CA ARG A 122 14.00 -0.36 5.71
C ARG A 122 14.49 -1.73 6.15
N ASP A 123 13.68 -2.45 6.90
CA ASP A 123 14.02 -3.79 7.38
C ASP A 123 14.01 -4.82 6.23
N ILE A 124 13.13 -4.63 5.23
CA ILE A 124 12.95 -5.56 4.10
C ILE A 124 13.87 -5.22 2.93
N TRP A 125 13.98 -3.94 2.55
CA TRP A 125 14.70 -3.49 1.35
C TRP A 125 16.00 -2.74 1.64
N GLY A 126 16.34 -2.57 2.92
CA GLY A 126 17.49 -1.79 3.36
C GLY A 126 17.25 -0.27 3.37
N PRO A 127 18.21 0.51 3.88
CA PRO A 127 18.04 1.94 4.15
C PRO A 127 17.89 2.81 2.90
N GLU A 128 18.34 2.35 1.73
CA GLU A 128 18.22 3.09 0.47
C GLU A 128 16.77 3.10 -0.03
N LYS A 129 16.16 1.90 -0.12
CA LYS A 129 14.80 1.72 -0.62
C LYS A 129 13.73 1.93 0.46
N GLY A 130 14.05 1.64 1.72
CA GLY A 130 13.27 2.04 2.89
C GLY A 130 13.49 3.50 3.26
N SER A 131 13.21 4.41 2.34
CA SER A 131 13.39 5.85 2.52
C SER A 131 12.22 6.65 1.94
N SER A 132 11.97 7.84 2.51
CA SER A 132 10.94 8.75 1.99
C SER A 132 11.15 9.06 0.51
N ARG A 133 12.40 9.30 0.11
CA ARG A 133 12.76 9.59 -1.28
C ARG A 133 12.38 8.44 -2.21
N TYR A 134 12.68 7.20 -1.83
CA TYR A 134 12.38 6.05 -2.66
C TYR A 134 10.87 5.76 -2.74
N LEU A 135 10.17 5.79 -1.61
CA LEU A 135 8.72 5.57 -1.59
C LEU A 135 7.97 6.63 -2.41
N ASN A 136 8.40 7.90 -2.38
CA ASN A 136 7.85 8.95 -3.24
C ASN A 136 8.25 8.79 -4.71
N LYS A 137 9.41 8.18 -4.99
CA LYS A 137 9.82 7.88 -6.38
C LYS A 137 8.90 6.84 -7.00
N ILE A 138 8.57 5.77 -6.27
CA ILE A 138 7.68 4.70 -6.78
C ILE A 138 6.19 5.11 -6.72
N PHE A 139 5.81 6.02 -5.82
CA PHE A 139 4.46 6.62 -5.81
C PHE A 139 4.51 8.14 -6.10
N PRO A 140 4.70 8.56 -7.37
CA PRO A 140 4.95 9.96 -7.71
C PRO A 140 3.78 10.91 -7.44
N ARG A 141 2.54 10.43 -7.36
CA ARG A 141 1.35 11.29 -7.19
C ARG A 141 0.99 11.50 -5.72
N GLY A 142 1.85 12.26 -5.04
CA GLY A 142 1.66 12.63 -3.63
C GLY A 142 2.15 11.56 -2.64
N GLY A 143 2.97 10.62 -3.11
CA GLY A 143 3.61 9.64 -2.25
C GLY A 143 2.73 8.44 -1.88
N PRO A 144 3.28 7.51 -1.10
CA PRO A 144 2.55 6.31 -0.68
C PRO A 144 1.33 6.63 0.21
N GLN A 145 1.30 7.79 0.87
CA GLN A 145 0.14 8.26 1.66
C GLN A 145 -1.07 8.64 0.82
N LYS A 146 -0.85 9.10 -0.41
CA LYS A 146 -1.94 9.53 -1.29
C LYS A 146 -2.19 8.48 -2.34
N GLN A 147 -1.23 8.31 -3.25
CA GLN A 147 -1.36 7.35 -4.35
C GLN A 147 -1.37 5.90 -3.86
N GLY A 148 -0.51 5.56 -2.90
CA GLY A 148 -0.49 4.20 -2.33
C GLY A 148 -1.82 3.85 -1.67
N ASN A 149 -2.38 4.75 -0.84
CA ASN A 149 -3.67 4.55 -0.18
C ASN A 149 -4.84 4.43 -1.18
N ARG A 150 -4.89 5.26 -2.23
CA ARG A 150 -5.93 5.15 -3.28
C ARG A 150 -5.89 3.79 -3.98
N VAL A 151 -4.71 3.37 -4.45
CA VAL A 151 -4.54 2.07 -5.13
C VAL A 151 -4.80 0.91 -4.17
N ALA A 152 -4.50 1.08 -2.88
CA ALA A 152 -4.83 0.12 -1.83
C ALA A 152 -6.33 0.07 -1.46
N GLY A 153 -7.17 0.93 -2.05
CA GLY A 153 -8.61 0.99 -1.76
C GLY A 153 -8.93 1.53 -0.37
N LEU A 154 -8.02 2.29 0.23
CA LEU A 154 -8.23 2.89 1.54
C LEU A 154 -8.94 4.23 1.39
N LEU A 155 -9.98 4.46 2.18
CA LEU A 155 -10.73 5.71 2.17
C LEU A 155 -9.89 6.91 2.58
N ARG A 156 -10.19 8.08 2.03
CA ARG A 156 -9.57 9.33 2.45
C ARG A 156 -9.79 9.55 3.95
N THR A 157 -8.74 9.93 4.67
CA THR A 157 -8.86 10.33 6.08
C THR A 157 -9.63 11.63 6.17
N LYS A 158 -10.57 11.74 7.13
CA LYS A 158 -11.25 13.01 7.41
C LYS A 158 -10.25 13.94 8.11
N GLY A 159 -9.68 14.92 7.39
CA GLY A 159 -8.86 15.96 8.01
C GLY A 159 -7.72 16.57 7.19
N GLU A 160 -7.35 16.02 6.03
CA GLU A 160 -6.32 16.63 5.17
C GLU A 160 -6.94 17.72 4.28
N HIS A 161 -6.86 18.97 4.73
CA HIS A 161 -7.09 20.17 3.91
C HIS A 161 -5.74 20.85 3.63
#